data_AF-A0A3F2RG21-F1
#
_entry.id   AF-A0A3F2RG21-F1
#
_cell.length_a   1.000
_cell.length_b   1.000
_cell.length_c   1.000
_cell.angle_alpha   90.00
_cell.angle_beta   90.00
_cell.angle_gamma   90.00
#
_symmetry.space_group_name_H-M   'P 1'
#
loop_
_entity.id
_entity.type
_entity.pdbx_description
1 polymer ?
#
loop_
_entity_poly.entity_id
_entity_poly.type
_entity_poly.pdbx_seq_one_letter_code
_entity_poly.pdbx_strand_id
1 'polypeptide(L)'
;MSVMSGDHAVESLDLPIVEWEGYVTKRGHLVRNWKMRFFTLEGNLVSYYENKVDARNRSHLKGRVNVASVKMDKVAKNGHGFDFSFETTEGKVFHCSVPTQFDQLAWVYFLEAGVDCISMRQNNRPVYNTYRHGALPDMHTEKAYDAFRRMVSGDANVVTELLSYFNKDLVFSSSYPKSTPFSGDYFGREGFLHFLGAFQSNVDLIEIKSSRSRGRTAFDSAPMDVFYASESTWI
;
A
#
# COMPACT_ATOMS: atom_id res chain seq x y z
N MET A 1 -9.83 8.25 51.62
CA MET A 1 -9.51 7.38 50.48
C MET A 1 -10.46 7.75 49.36
N SER A 2 -9.95 8.34 48.29
CA SER A 2 -10.70 8.54 47.05
C SER A 2 -9.84 8.00 45.93
N VAL A 3 -10.27 6.89 45.35
CA VAL A 3 -9.65 6.23 44.21
C VAL A 3 -10.21 6.92 42.98
N MET A 4 -9.47 7.89 42.44
CA MET A 4 -9.78 8.50 41.14
C MET A 4 -8.49 8.90 40.43
N SER A 5 -7.97 8.01 39.59
CA SER A 5 -7.15 8.35 38.43
C SER A 5 -6.90 7.07 37.64
N GLY A 6 -7.73 6.78 36.64
CA GLY A 6 -7.57 5.61 35.77
C GLY A 6 -8.48 5.64 34.55
N ASP A 7 -9.69 6.17 34.70
CA ASP A 7 -10.73 6.02 33.66
C ASP A 7 -10.76 7.13 32.58
N HIS A 8 -9.91 8.15 32.67
CA HIS A 8 -9.91 9.28 31.72
C HIS A 8 -8.81 9.26 30.66
N ALA A 9 -7.94 8.25 30.63
CA ALA A 9 -6.89 8.14 29.60
C ALA A 9 -7.32 7.33 28.35
N VAL A 10 -8.52 6.74 28.38
CA VAL A 10 -9.01 5.81 27.35
C VAL A 10 -9.98 6.50 26.37
N GLU A 11 -10.33 7.77 26.62
CA GLU A 11 -11.22 8.56 25.79
C GLU A 11 -10.40 9.32 24.73
N SER A 12 -10.57 8.90 23.46
CA SER A 12 -9.99 9.52 22.26
C SER A 12 -8.47 9.37 22.07
N LEU A 13 -8.01 8.13 21.89
CA LEU A 13 -7.02 7.95 20.83
C LEU A 13 -7.81 8.03 19.50
N ASP A 14 -7.94 9.24 18.95
CA ASP A 14 -8.44 9.48 17.57
C ASP A 14 -7.44 8.89 16.57
N LEU A 15 -7.33 7.56 16.60
CA LEU A 15 -6.44 6.84 15.71
C LEU A 15 -7.04 6.91 14.32
N PRO A 16 -6.26 7.36 13.34
CA PRO A 16 -6.72 7.39 11.98
C PRO A 16 -7.09 5.99 11.53
N ILE A 17 -8.08 5.95 10.66
CA ILE A 17 -8.58 4.72 10.10
C ILE A 17 -7.48 4.15 9.20
N VAL A 18 -6.93 2.99 9.60
CA VAL A 18 -6.07 2.19 8.72
C VAL A 18 -6.96 1.62 7.63
N GLU A 19 -6.82 2.13 6.41
CA GLU A 19 -7.58 1.65 5.26
C GLU A 19 -6.67 1.34 4.07
N TRP A 20 -6.95 0.22 3.43
CA TRP A 20 -6.33 -0.19 2.17
C TRP A 20 -7.30 -1.04 1.35
N GLU A 21 -7.15 -1.03 0.03
CA GLU A 21 -7.95 -1.85 -0.86
C GLU A 21 -7.15 -2.20 -2.12
N GLY A 22 -7.52 -3.30 -2.77
CA GLY A 22 -6.83 -3.75 -3.99
C GLY A 22 -7.13 -5.18 -4.36
N TYR A 23 -6.72 -5.58 -5.57
CA TYR A 23 -6.83 -6.96 -6.00
C TYR A 23 -5.74 -7.84 -5.37
N VAL A 24 -6.18 -8.99 -4.81
CA VAL A 24 -5.30 -9.99 -4.22
C VAL A 24 -5.66 -11.37 -4.75
N THR A 25 -4.66 -12.12 -5.18
CA THR A 25 -4.84 -13.53 -5.53
C THR A 25 -4.70 -14.38 -4.28
N LYS A 26 -5.81 -14.93 -3.78
CA LYS A 26 -5.84 -15.75 -2.56
C LYS A 26 -5.97 -17.23 -2.86
N ARG A 27 -5.35 -18.07 -2.04
CA ARG A 27 -5.59 -19.52 -2.05
C ARG A 27 -6.92 -19.85 -1.38
N GLY A 28 -7.68 -20.78 -1.95
CA GLY A 28 -8.84 -21.38 -1.29
C GLY A 28 -8.42 -22.31 -0.15
N HIS A 29 -9.25 -22.37 0.90
CA HIS A 29 -8.93 -23.14 2.10
C HIS A 29 -9.24 -24.63 1.94
N LEU A 30 -10.44 -24.95 1.43
CA LEU A 30 -10.86 -26.32 1.16
C LEU A 30 -10.29 -26.80 -0.19
N VAL A 31 -10.66 -26.12 -1.26
CA VAL A 31 -10.09 -26.33 -2.59
C VAL A 31 -8.94 -25.36 -2.76
N ARG A 32 -7.71 -25.89 -2.84
CA ARG A 32 -6.44 -25.14 -2.82
C ARG A 32 -6.15 -24.34 -4.10
N ASN A 33 -7.17 -24.00 -4.87
CA ASN A 33 -7.07 -23.18 -6.08
C ASN A 33 -6.87 -21.70 -5.71
N TRP A 34 -6.19 -20.97 -6.58
CA TRP A 34 -5.96 -19.54 -6.43
C TRP A 34 -7.09 -18.77 -7.13
N LYS A 35 -7.61 -17.75 -6.46
CA LYS A 35 -8.68 -16.89 -6.98
C LYS A 35 -8.34 -15.43 -6.71
N MET A 36 -8.41 -14.62 -7.74
CA MET A 36 -8.31 -13.17 -7.63
C MET A 36 -9.60 -12.61 -7.01
N ARG A 37 -9.45 -11.74 -6.03
CA ARG A 37 -10.55 -11.14 -5.27
C ARG A 37 -10.17 -9.71 -4.92
N PHE A 38 -11.17 -8.84 -4.85
CA PHE A 38 -10.95 -7.48 -4.38
C PHE A 38 -11.03 -7.46 -2.85
N PHE A 39 -9.94 -7.09 -2.19
CA PHE A 39 -9.84 -7.01 -0.74
C PHE A 39 -10.03 -5.56 -0.30
N THR A 40 -10.70 -5.37 0.83
CA THR A 40 -10.74 -4.12 1.57
C THR A 40 -10.28 -4.37 3.00
N LEU A 41 -9.54 -3.41 3.56
CA LEU A 41 -9.07 -3.39 4.93
C LEU A 41 -9.64 -2.16 5.63
N GLU A 42 -10.28 -2.36 6.78
CA GLU A 42 -10.72 -1.30 7.69
C GLU A 42 -10.22 -1.67 9.10
N GLY A 43 -9.21 -0.98 9.63
CA GLY A 43 -8.52 -1.40 10.85
C GLY A 43 -7.75 -2.71 10.62
N ASN A 44 -8.10 -3.78 11.36
CA ASN A 44 -7.61 -5.14 11.09
C ASN A 44 -8.64 -6.03 10.37
N LEU A 45 -9.78 -5.46 9.96
CA LEU A 45 -10.87 -6.21 9.36
C LEU A 45 -10.65 -6.30 7.86
N VAL A 46 -10.33 -7.50 7.38
CA VAL A 46 -10.25 -7.79 5.94
C VAL A 46 -11.60 -8.31 5.47
N SER A 47 -12.20 -7.61 4.50
CA SER A 47 -13.34 -8.10 3.71
C SER A 47 -12.89 -8.38 2.28
N TYR A 48 -13.46 -9.39 1.63
CA TYR A 48 -13.16 -9.66 0.23
C TYR A 48 -14.38 -9.99 -0.61
N TYR A 49 -14.31 -9.56 -1.86
CA TYR A 49 -15.40 -9.51 -2.83
C TYR A 49 -14.96 -10.12 -4.16
N GLU A 50 -15.89 -10.36 -5.07
CA GLU A 50 -15.53 -10.83 -6.42
C GLU A 50 -14.73 -9.77 -7.17
N ASN A 51 -15.14 -8.51 -7.07
CA ASN A 51 -14.56 -7.37 -7.79
C ASN A 51 -14.75 -6.05 -7.01
N LYS A 52 -14.15 -4.96 -7.51
CA LYS A 52 -14.22 -3.62 -6.89
C LYS A 52 -15.64 -3.04 -6.83
N VAL A 53 -16.51 -3.37 -7.79
CA VAL A 53 -17.90 -2.87 -7.82
C VAL A 53 -18.71 -3.46 -6.67
N ASP A 54 -18.60 -4.76 -6.45
CA ASP A 54 -19.23 -5.44 -5.31
C ASP A 54 -18.74 -4.86 -3.97
N ALA A 55 -17.43 -4.59 -3.85
CA ALA A 55 -16.86 -3.97 -2.66
C ALA A 55 -17.41 -2.57 -2.39
N ARG A 56 -17.44 -1.71 -3.43
CA ARG A 56 -17.99 -0.34 -3.34
C ARG A 56 -19.47 -0.34 -2.93
N ASN A 57 -20.25 -1.28 -3.46
CA ASN A 57 -21.66 -1.44 -3.15
C ASN A 57 -21.91 -2.22 -1.85
N ARG A 58 -20.85 -2.71 -1.19
CA ARG A 58 -20.90 -3.61 -0.03
C ARG A 58 -21.82 -4.82 -0.25
N SER A 59 -21.90 -5.32 -1.49
CA SER A 59 -22.76 -6.44 -1.90
C SER A 59 -21.92 -7.70 -2.15
N HIS A 60 -22.57 -8.87 -2.21
CA HIS A 60 -21.95 -10.16 -2.58
C HIS A 60 -20.63 -10.51 -1.84
N LEU A 61 -20.54 -10.12 -0.57
CA LEU A 61 -19.39 -10.40 0.31
C LEU A 61 -19.04 -11.90 0.27
N LYS A 62 -17.77 -12.21 -0.03
CA LYS A 62 -17.27 -13.60 -0.11
C LYS A 62 -16.63 -14.07 1.19
N GLY A 63 -16.23 -13.15 2.05
CA GLY A 63 -15.79 -13.43 3.40
C GLY A 63 -15.25 -12.19 4.09
N ARG A 64 -15.22 -12.27 5.41
CA ARG A 64 -14.76 -11.21 6.30
C ARG A 64 -14.07 -11.84 7.49
N VAL A 65 -12.88 -11.34 7.84
CA VAL A 65 -12.03 -11.89 8.89
C VAL A 65 -11.25 -10.79 9.59
N ASN A 66 -10.98 -10.98 10.88
CA ASN A 66 -10.06 -10.13 11.63
C ASN A 66 -8.65 -10.70 11.54
N VAL A 67 -7.67 -9.85 11.23
CA VAL A 67 -6.26 -10.22 11.13
C VAL A 67 -5.64 -10.22 12.53
N ALA A 68 -4.88 -11.26 12.84
CA ALA A 68 -4.13 -11.42 14.08
C ALA A 68 -2.62 -11.26 13.87
N SER A 69 -2.10 -11.81 12.76
CA SER A 69 -0.68 -11.69 12.43
C SER A 69 -0.45 -11.67 10.93
N VAL A 70 0.69 -11.11 10.51
CA VAL A 70 1.05 -10.95 9.11
C VAL A 70 2.47 -11.45 8.89
N LYS A 71 2.72 -12.04 7.73
CA LYS A 71 4.03 -12.53 7.34
C LYS A 71 4.26 -12.24 5.86
N MET A 72 5.34 -11.53 5.57
CA MET A 72 5.88 -11.42 4.22
C MET A 72 6.61 -12.71 3.83
N ASP A 73 6.26 -13.29 2.68
CA ASP A 73 6.93 -14.47 2.14
C ASP A 73 7.98 -14.01 1.10
N LYS A 74 9.27 -14.26 1.39
CA LYS A 74 10.40 -13.81 0.53
C LYS A 74 10.49 -14.52 -0.82
N VAL A 75 9.83 -15.68 -0.95
CA VAL A 75 9.87 -16.52 -2.15
C VAL A 75 8.45 -16.90 -2.50
N ALA A 76 8.06 -16.64 -3.76
CA ALA A 76 6.76 -17.01 -4.27
C ALA A 76 6.62 -18.54 -4.33
N LYS A 77 5.55 -19.08 -3.74
CA LYS A 77 5.31 -20.53 -3.67
C LYS A 77 5.04 -21.15 -5.03
N ASN A 78 4.48 -20.39 -5.96
CA ASN A 78 4.17 -20.83 -7.31
C ASN A 78 5.16 -20.27 -8.35
N GLY A 79 6.23 -19.59 -7.94
CA GLY A 79 7.18 -18.94 -8.85
C GLY A 79 6.65 -17.70 -9.59
N HIS A 80 5.39 -17.31 -9.35
CA HIS A 80 4.75 -16.15 -9.97
C HIS A 80 4.18 -15.22 -8.89
N GLY A 81 4.45 -13.93 -9.00
CA GLY A 81 3.95 -12.89 -8.09
C GLY A 81 4.80 -12.69 -6.82
N PHE A 82 4.25 -11.91 -5.89
CA PHE A 82 4.86 -11.57 -4.61
C PHE A 82 3.94 -12.01 -3.48
N ASP A 83 4.38 -12.98 -2.69
CA ASP A 83 3.52 -13.72 -1.76
C ASP A 83 3.54 -13.11 -0.35
N PHE A 84 2.40 -13.15 0.33
CA PHE A 84 2.32 -12.89 1.76
C PHE A 84 1.25 -13.77 2.39
N SER A 85 1.28 -13.90 3.70
CA SER A 85 0.25 -14.59 4.45
C SER A 85 -0.15 -13.81 5.68
N PHE A 86 -1.38 -14.04 6.13
CA PHE A 86 -1.86 -13.53 7.40
C PHE A 86 -2.68 -14.59 8.10
N GLU A 87 -2.59 -14.60 9.42
CA GLU A 87 -3.41 -15.45 10.29
C GLU A 87 -4.59 -14.64 10.80
N THR A 88 -5.77 -15.24 10.84
CA THR A 88 -6.95 -14.63 11.44
C THR A 88 -6.96 -14.84 12.95
N THR A 89 -7.76 -14.04 13.67
CA THR A 89 -8.02 -14.26 15.10
C THR A 89 -8.67 -15.60 15.42
N GLU A 90 -9.18 -16.31 14.40
CA GLU A 90 -9.76 -17.65 14.48
C GLU A 90 -8.73 -18.76 14.19
N GLY A 91 -7.44 -18.41 14.01
CA GLY A 91 -6.36 -19.35 13.74
C GLY A 91 -6.28 -19.83 12.28
N LYS A 92 -6.98 -19.17 11.35
CA LYS A 92 -6.98 -19.53 9.94
C LYS A 92 -5.91 -18.78 9.17
N VAL A 93 -5.09 -19.49 8.40
CA VAL A 93 -4.06 -18.88 7.56
C VAL A 93 -4.60 -18.59 6.15
N PHE A 94 -4.43 -17.35 5.71
CA PHE A 94 -4.66 -16.94 4.32
C PHE A 94 -3.31 -16.84 3.61
N HIS A 95 -3.23 -17.46 2.43
CA HIS A 95 -2.11 -17.29 1.52
C HIS A 95 -2.53 -16.40 0.36
N CYS A 96 -1.75 -15.35 0.13
CA CYS A 96 -2.03 -14.28 -0.81
C CYS A 96 -0.83 -14.06 -1.73
N SER A 97 -1.10 -13.55 -2.92
CA SER A 97 -0.11 -13.18 -3.93
C SER A 97 -0.58 -11.94 -4.68
N VAL A 98 0.34 -11.04 -4.97
CA VAL A 98 0.12 -9.75 -5.66
C VAL A 98 1.13 -9.54 -6.78
N PRO A 99 0.82 -8.69 -7.78
CA PRO A 99 1.60 -8.65 -9.02
C PRO A 99 2.95 -7.95 -8.88
N THR A 100 3.10 -7.00 -7.96
CA THR A 100 4.36 -6.25 -7.77
C THR A 100 4.88 -6.34 -6.33
N GLN A 101 6.19 -6.13 -6.15
CA GLN A 101 6.80 -6.05 -4.82
C GLN A 101 6.21 -4.91 -4.00
N PHE A 102 5.86 -3.81 -4.66
CA PHE A 102 5.25 -2.65 -4.01
C PHE A 102 3.87 -2.98 -3.45
N ASP A 103 3.06 -3.73 -4.18
CA ASP A 103 1.78 -4.23 -3.67
C ASP A 103 1.98 -5.10 -2.41
N GLN A 104 2.99 -5.97 -2.42
CA GLN A 104 3.30 -6.85 -1.28
C GLN A 104 3.70 -6.03 -0.05
N LEU A 105 4.58 -5.05 -0.23
CA LEU A 105 5.02 -4.14 0.83
C LEU A 105 3.86 -3.36 1.42
N ALA A 106 2.99 -2.80 0.56
CA ALA A 106 1.81 -2.06 1.00
C ALA A 106 0.86 -2.98 1.79
N TRP A 107 0.47 -4.13 1.24
CA TRP A 107 -0.42 -5.06 1.92
C TRP A 107 0.10 -5.50 3.28
N VAL A 108 1.38 -5.89 3.36
CA VAL A 108 2.01 -6.30 4.63
C VAL A 108 1.97 -5.15 5.63
N TYR A 109 2.44 -3.96 5.23
CA TYR A 109 2.48 -2.78 6.10
C TYR A 109 1.09 -2.40 6.63
N PHE A 110 0.08 -2.31 5.76
CA PHE A 110 -1.27 -1.90 6.16
C PHE A 110 -1.94 -2.93 7.06
N LEU A 111 -1.73 -4.23 6.82
CA LEU A 111 -2.25 -5.27 7.70
C LEU A 111 -1.56 -5.22 9.09
N GLU A 112 -0.24 -5.04 9.13
CA GLU A 112 0.52 -4.87 10.38
C GLU A 112 0.05 -3.63 11.14
N ALA A 113 -0.14 -2.50 10.46
CA ALA A 113 -0.66 -1.27 11.06
C ALA A 113 -2.06 -1.46 11.64
N GLY A 114 -2.91 -2.25 10.96
CA GLY A 114 -4.24 -2.62 11.44
C GLY A 114 -4.20 -3.43 12.74
N VAL A 115 -3.30 -4.42 12.82
CA VAL A 115 -3.06 -5.20 14.04
C VAL A 115 -2.53 -4.32 15.17
N ASP A 116 -1.57 -3.44 14.86
CA ASP A 116 -1.00 -2.50 15.83
C ASP A 116 -2.06 -1.54 16.39
N CYS A 117 -2.96 -1.00 15.56
CA CYS A 117 -4.04 -0.12 16.03
C CYS A 117 -4.92 -0.80 17.08
N ILE A 118 -5.19 -2.09 16.94
CA ILE A 118 -6.01 -2.83 17.90
C ILE A 118 -5.22 -3.22 19.13
N SER A 119 -3.98 -3.66 18.96
CA SER A 119 -3.10 -3.96 20.09
C SER A 119 -2.84 -2.70 20.93
N MET A 120 -2.70 -1.53 20.31
CA MET A 120 -2.61 -0.26 21.02
C MET A 120 -3.89 0.05 21.81
N ARG A 121 -5.07 -0.14 21.21
CA ARG A 121 -6.35 0.08 21.91
C ARG A 121 -6.57 -0.87 23.09
N GLN A 122 -6.10 -2.12 23.00
CA GLN A 122 -6.35 -3.15 24.02
C GLN A 122 -5.25 -3.24 25.08
N ASN A 123 -3.99 -3.15 24.65
CA ASN A 123 -2.82 -3.48 25.46
C ASN A 123 -1.86 -2.30 25.62
N ASN A 124 -2.17 -1.13 25.05
CA ASN A 124 -1.32 0.06 25.03
C ASN A 124 0.11 -0.21 24.53
N ARG A 125 0.26 -1.18 23.61
CA ARG A 125 1.55 -1.61 23.05
C ARG A 125 1.38 -2.11 21.60
N PRO A 126 2.25 -1.70 20.65
CA PRO A 126 2.21 -2.20 19.29
C PRO A 126 2.92 -3.56 19.18
N VAL A 127 2.57 -4.34 18.17
CA VAL A 127 3.18 -5.64 17.85
C VAL A 127 4.34 -5.46 16.87
N TYR A 128 4.12 -4.72 15.79
CA TYR A 128 5.06 -4.55 14.69
C TYR A 128 5.82 -3.22 14.74
N ASN A 129 5.36 -2.25 15.52
CA ASN A 129 5.84 -0.85 15.52
C ASN A 129 5.61 -0.14 14.18
N THR A 130 4.64 -0.60 13.39
CA THR A 130 4.17 0.07 12.16
C THR A 130 3.10 1.12 12.47
N TYR A 131 2.75 1.27 13.75
CA TYR A 131 1.92 2.31 14.30
C TYR A 131 2.51 3.73 14.10
N ARG A 132 2.41 4.27 12.88
CA ARG A 132 2.63 5.69 12.56
C ARG A 132 1.67 6.23 11.50
N HIS A 133 0.67 5.44 11.08
CA HIS A 133 -0.29 5.82 10.05
C HIS A 133 -1.16 7.05 10.40
N GLY A 134 -0.96 7.67 11.58
CA GLY A 134 -1.60 8.92 11.97
C GLY A 134 -0.77 10.16 12.02
N ALA A 135 0.54 10.06 11.80
CA ALA A 135 1.27 11.23 11.36
C ALA A 135 0.93 11.41 9.88
N LEU A 136 0.24 12.51 9.53
CA LEU A 136 0.31 13.00 8.15
C LEU A 136 1.78 12.99 7.72
N PRO A 137 2.09 12.62 6.48
CA PRO A 137 3.46 12.75 6.01
C PRO A 137 3.93 14.19 6.20
N ASP A 138 5.24 14.36 6.23
CA ASP A 138 5.81 15.68 6.17
C ASP A 138 5.37 16.35 4.85
N MET A 139 4.35 17.21 4.91
CA MET A 139 3.66 17.77 3.74
C MET A 139 4.50 18.76 2.92
N HIS A 140 5.77 18.95 3.29
CA HIS A 140 6.69 19.75 2.48
C HIS A 140 6.98 19.06 1.15
N THR A 141 6.94 19.85 0.07
CA THR A 141 7.07 19.37 -1.30
C THR A 141 8.34 18.53 -1.51
N GLU A 142 9.48 18.96 -0.97
CA GLU A 142 10.76 18.25 -1.10
C GLU A 142 10.75 16.84 -0.51
N LYS A 143 9.88 16.56 0.46
CA LYS A 143 9.77 15.23 1.09
C LYS A 143 9.02 14.26 0.19
N ALA A 144 7.92 14.71 -0.42
CA ALA A 144 7.22 13.93 -1.44
C ALA A 144 8.15 13.58 -2.62
N TYR A 145 8.94 14.57 -3.07
CA TYR A 145 9.93 14.35 -4.13
C TYR A 145 11.07 13.41 -3.71
N ASP A 146 11.60 13.53 -2.50
CA ASP A 146 12.64 12.62 -2.01
C ASP A 146 12.12 11.17 -1.92
N ALA A 147 10.91 10.96 -1.40
CA ALA A 147 10.27 9.65 -1.36
C ALA A 147 10.08 9.07 -2.77
N PHE A 148 9.59 9.87 -3.71
CA PHE A 148 9.46 9.45 -5.11
C PHE A 148 10.82 9.09 -5.72
N ARG A 149 11.82 9.97 -5.57
CA ARG A 149 13.17 9.75 -6.11
C ARG A 149 13.83 8.50 -5.56
N ARG A 150 13.70 8.26 -4.25
CA ARG A 150 14.26 7.08 -3.58
C ARG A 150 13.57 5.80 -4.06
N MET A 151 12.24 5.81 -4.19
CA MET A 151 11.46 4.69 -4.73
C MET A 151 11.93 4.34 -6.15
N VAL A 152 12.00 5.34 -7.02
CA VAL A 152 12.49 5.21 -8.40
C VAL A 152 13.93 4.69 -8.43
N SER A 153 14.77 5.10 -7.47
CA SER A 153 16.16 4.62 -7.33
C SER A 153 16.30 3.21 -6.71
N GLY A 154 15.20 2.51 -6.45
CA GLY A 154 15.20 1.13 -5.95
C GLY A 154 14.97 0.97 -4.44
N ASP A 155 14.78 2.06 -3.69
CA ASP A 155 14.43 1.96 -2.27
C ASP A 155 12.93 1.68 -2.10
N ALA A 156 12.57 0.41 -2.00
CA ALA A 156 11.16 0.01 -1.86
C ALA A 156 10.56 0.39 -0.50
N ASN A 157 11.37 0.73 0.51
CA ASN A 157 10.88 1.00 1.87
C ASN A 157 10.12 2.33 1.99
N VAL A 158 10.32 3.25 1.04
CA VAL A 158 9.62 4.55 1.02
C VAL A 158 8.24 4.50 0.36
N VAL A 159 7.82 3.33 -0.14
CA VAL A 159 6.55 3.20 -0.88
C VAL A 159 5.35 3.61 -0.04
N THR A 160 5.29 3.21 1.23
CA THR A 160 4.17 3.53 2.11
C THR A 160 4.15 5.00 2.51
N GLU A 161 5.33 5.62 2.66
CA GLU A 161 5.48 7.07 2.80
C GLU A 161 5.00 7.79 1.54
N LEU A 162 5.45 7.38 0.35
CA LEU A 162 5.05 7.98 -0.92
C LEU A 162 3.52 7.94 -1.11
N LEU A 163 2.89 6.79 -0.81
CA LEU A 163 1.44 6.62 -0.93
C LEU A 163 0.63 7.56 -0.02
N SER A 164 1.22 8.03 1.08
CA SER A 164 0.54 8.92 2.02
C SER A 164 0.35 10.35 1.49
N TYR A 165 1.07 10.74 0.43
CA TYR A 165 0.89 12.02 -0.26
C TYR A 165 -0.28 12.01 -1.26
N PHE A 166 -0.86 10.84 -1.56
CA PHE A 166 -1.91 10.70 -2.58
C PHE A 166 -3.28 10.43 -1.96
N ASN A 167 -4.31 11.06 -2.52
CA ASN A 167 -5.68 10.77 -2.15
C ASN A 167 -6.06 9.33 -2.56
N LYS A 168 -6.91 8.68 -1.76
CA LYS A 168 -7.43 7.33 -2.05
C LYS A 168 -8.20 7.24 -3.37
N ASP A 169 -8.80 8.34 -3.82
CA ASP A 169 -9.60 8.44 -5.04
C ASP A 169 -8.79 9.02 -6.23
N LEU A 170 -7.46 8.94 -6.18
CA LEU A 170 -6.57 9.35 -7.27
C LEU A 170 -6.96 8.68 -8.60
N VAL A 171 -6.93 9.43 -9.69
CA VAL A 171 -7.07 8.87 -11.05
C VAL A 171 -5.99 9.50 -11.92
N PHE A 172 -5.25 8.69 -12.66
CA PHE A 172 -4.37 9.18 -13.71
C PHE A 172 -4.23 8.17 -14.85
N SER A 173 -3.85 8.68 -16.01
CA SER A 173 -3.71 7.91 -17.24
C SER A 173 -2.25 7.93 -17.71
N SER A 174 -1.71 6.75 -17.95
CA SER A 174 -0.42 6.55 -18.60
C SER A 174 -0.63 6.47 -20.12
N SER A 175 0.01 7.39 -20.84
CA SER A 175 -0.05 7.45 -22.32
C SER A 175 1.14 6.77 -23.00
N TYR A 176 1.89 5.92 -22.28
CA TYR A 176 2.93 5.09 -22.88
C TYR A 176 2.35 4.17 -23.96
N PRO A 177 3.18 3.63 -24.89
CA PRO A 177 2.70 2.72 -25.91
C PRO A 177 1.92 1.54 -25.31
N LYS A 178 0.85 1.10 -25.97
CA LYS A 178 -0.01 -0.01 -25.52
C LYS A 178 0.73 -1.36 -25.36
N SER A 179 1.93 -1.47 -25.91
CA SER A 179 2.84 -2.60 -25.72
C SER A 179 3.48 -2.64 -24.34
N THR A 180 3.54 -1.51 -23.62
CA THR A 180 4.09 -1.43 -22.28
C THR A 180 3.08 -1.93 -21.25
N PRO A 181 3.52 -2.67 -20.21
CA PRO A 181 2.61 -3.20 -19.18
C PRO A 181 2.06 -2.11 -18.25
N PHE A 182 2.59 -0.89 -18.34
CA PHE A 182 2.20 0.26 -17.53
C PHE A 182 1.45 1.34 -18.35
N SER A 183 0.84 0.97 -19.48
CA SER A 183 -0.08 1.83 -20.26
C SER A 183 -1.51 1.71 -19.75
N GLY A 184 -2.27 2.80 -19.81
CA GLY A 184 -3.72 2.83 -19.51
C GLY A 184 -4.10 3.64 -18.28
N ASP A 185 -5.31 3.41 -17.79
CA ASP A 185 -5.90 4.17 -16.69
C ASP A 185 -5.73 3.45 -15.35
N TYR A 186 -5.35 4.22 -14.33
CA TYR A 186 -5.11 3.75 -12.98
C TYR A 186 -6.02 4.46 -11.98
N PHE A 187 -6.59 3.68 -11.06
CA PHE A 187 -7.60 4.13 -10.13
C PHE A 187 -7.22 3.85 -8.69
N GLY A 188 -7.31 4.89 -7.87
CA GLY A 188 -6.94 4.91 -6.47
C GLY A 188 -5.45 4.67 -6.21
N ARG A 189 -5.12 4.54 -4.94
CA ARG A 189 -3.74 4.28 -4.49
C ARG A 189 -3.20 2.95 -5.00
N GLU A 190 -4.04 1.91 -5.12
CA GLU A 190 -3.62 0.61 -5.66
C GLU A 190 -3.29 0.69 -7.16
N GLY A 191 -4.09 1.35 -7.98
CA GLY A 191 -3.76 1.53 -9.39
C GLY A 191 -2.45 2.28 -9.57
N PHE A 192 -2.23 3.35 -8.80
CA PHE A 192 -0.96 4.08 -8.83
C PHE A 192 0.23 3.21 -8.38
N LEU A 193 0.06 2.45 -7.31
CA LEU A 193 1.08 1.53 -6.83
C LEU A 193 1.45 0.47 -7.87
N HIS A 194 0.44 -0.10 -8.54
CA HIS A 194 0.61 -1.07 -9.60
C HIS A 194 1.38 -0.48 -10.78
N PHE A 195 1.02 0.74 -11.21
CA PHE A 195 1.77 1.48 -12.23
C PHE A 195 3.23 1.65 -11.82
N LEU A 196 3.52 2.12 -10.60
CA LEU A 196 4.88 2.34 -10.13
C LEU A 196 5.71 1.05 -10.13
N GLY A 197 5.12 -0.06 -9.68
CA GLY A 197 5.80 -1.36 -9.66
C GLY A 197 6.04 -1.91 -11.06
N ALA A 198 5.06 -1.76 -11.96
CA ALA A 198 5.21 -2.14 -13.35
C ALA A 198 6.25 -1.26 -14.08
N PHE A 199 6.24 0.06 -13.84
CA PHE A 199 7.22 0.99 -14.39
C PHE A 199 8.63 0.63 -13.92
N GLN A 200 8.85 0.49 -12.60
CA GLN A 200 10.18 0.17 -12.05
C GLN A 200 10.73 -1.16 -12.59
N SER A 201 9.87 -2.16 -12.79
CA SER A 201 10.30 -3.48 -13.26
C SER A 201 10.62 -3.53 -14.76
N ASN A 202 10.23 -2.51 -15.53
CA ASN A 202 10.30 -2.51 -16.99
C ASN A 202 11.03 -1.30 -17.58
N VAL A 203 11.56 -0.39 -16.74
CA VAL A 203 12.22 0.83 -17.18
C VAL A 203 13.57 0.97 -16.48
N ASP A 204 14.63 1.03 -17.28
CA ASP A 204 15.96 1.35 -16.79
C ASP A 204 16.11 2.86 -16.62
N LEU A 205 16.34 3.30 -15.39
CA LEU A 205 16.67 4.69 -15.09
C LEU A 205 18.13 4.98 -15.37
N ILE A 206 18.36 5.71 -16.46
CA ILE A 206 19.71 6.07 -16.90
C ILE A 206 20.23 7.29 -16.13
N GLU A 207 19.41 8.35 -15.98
CA GLU A 207 19.82 9.58 -15.31
C GLU A 207 18.62 10.32 -14.68
N ILE A 208 18.77 10.74 -13.43
CA ILE A 208 17.84 11.67 -12.75
C ILE A 208 18.58 13.00 -12.54
N LYS A 209 18.26 14.01 -13.35
CA LYS A 209 18.76 15.39 -13.15
C LYS A 209 17.72 16.22 -12.41
N SER A 210 18.03 16.60 -11.17
CA SER A 210 17.25 17.59 -10.44
C SER A 210 17.87 18.97 -10.57
N SER A 211 17.13 19.92 -11.14
CA SER A 211 17.58 21.32 -11.25
C SER A 211 16.74 22.21 -10.33
N ARG A 212 17.40 22.88 -9.37
CA ARG A 212 16.75 23.96 -8.60
C ARG A 212 16.65 25.20 -9.47
N SER A 213 15.44 25.66 -9.76
CA SER A 213 15.25 26.94 -10.44
C SER A 213 15.75 28.07 -9.52
N ARG A 214 16.79 28.80 -9.92
CA ARG A 214 17.20 30.03 -9.23
C ARG A 214 16.41 31.21 -9.80
N GLY A 215 15.20 31.40 -9.28
CA GLY A 215 14.53 32.71 -9.12
C GLY A 215 13.62 33.21 -10.26
N ARG A 216 12.36 33.51 -9.94
CA ARG A 216 11.84 34.86 -9.58
C ARG A 216 10.35 34.76 -9.21
N THR A 217 9.99 35.42 -8.10
CA THR A 217 8.64 35.80 -7.63
C THR A 217 7.60 34.68 -7.36
N ALA A 218 7.37 34.44 -6.06
CA ALA A 218 6.10 34.08 -5.43
C ALA A 218 5.22 33.02 -6.13
N PHE A 219 5.78 31.86 -6.44
CA PHE A 219 5.17 30.53 -6.32
C PHE A 219 6.36 29.58 -6.33
N ASP A 220 6.57 28.83 -5.25
CA ASP A 220 7.69 27.88 -5.15
C ASP A 220 7.59 26.87 -6.30
N SER A 221 8.38 27.11 -7.35
CA SER A 221 8.51 26.16 -8.44
C SER A 221 9.37 25.00 -7.96
N ALA A 222 8.72 23.85 -7.78
CA ALA A 222 9.39 22.58 -7.56
C ALA A 222 10.45 22.35 -8.65
N PRO A 223 11.58 21.68 -8.33
CA PRO A 223 12.54 21.27 -9.35
C PRO A 223 11.82 20.47 -10.44
N MET A 224 11.95 20.89 -11.70
CA MET A 224 11.57 20.04 -12.83
C MET A 224 12.67 18.99 -13.00
N ASP A 225 12.31 17.73 -12.75
CA ASP A 225 13.13 16.59 -13.12
C ASP A 225 12.83 16.23 -14.59
N VAL A 226 13.89 16.09 -15.39
CA VAL A 226 13.79 15.51 -16.73
C VAL A 226 14.15 14.03 -16.61
N PHE A 227 13.18 13.16 -16.85
CA PHE A 227 13.38 11.71 -16.83
C PHE A 227 13.85 11.24 -18.21
N TYR A 228 15.09 10.74 -18.30
CA TYR A 228 15.52 9.94 -19.44
C TYR A 228 15.32 8.46 -19.09
N ALA A 229 14.27 7.89 -19.67
CA ALA A 229 13.96 6.47 -19.59
C ALA A 229 14.22 5.83 -20.96
N SER A 230 14.92 4.69 -21.00
CA SER A 230 14.93 3.82 -22.18
C SER A 230 14.11 2.58 -21.88
N GLU A 231 13.27 2.16 -22.83
CA GLU A 231 12.66 0.83 -22.77
C GLU A 231 13.77 -0.23 -22.80
N SER A 232 13.78 -1.13 -21.82
CA SER A 232 14.62 -2.32 -21.87
C SER A 232 14.19 -3.14 -23.08
N THR A 233 15.11 -3.29 -24.04
CA THR A 233 14.84 -3.87 -25.36
C THR A 233 14.51 -5.35 -25.20
N TRP A 234 13.30 -5.76 -25.57
CA TRP A 234 12.89 -7.17 -25.58
C TRP A 234 13.67 -7.91 -26.69
N ILE A 235 14.45 -8.94 -26.32
CA ILE A 235 14.96 -9.97 -27.23
C ILE A 235 14.13 -11.23 -27.04
#